data_AF-A0A2M7CW89-F1
#
_entry.id   AF-A0A2M7CW89-F1
#
_cell.length_a   1.000
_cell.length_b   1.000
_cell.length_c   1.000
_cell.angle_alpha   90.00
_cell.angle_beta   90.00
_cell.angle_gamma   90.00
#
_symmetry.space_group_name_H-M   'P 1'
#
loop_
_entity.id
_entity.type
_entity.pdbx_description
1 polymer ?
#
loop_
_entity_poly.entity_id
_entity_poly.type
_entity_poly.pdbx_seq_one_letter_code
_entity_poly.pdbx_strand_id
1 'polypeptide(L)'
;MTVRNPMTKEQYEAELFNFMKVREGAVARIYSDPDGVPTLGVGYALATKSGNTYGLRSRSSIEQAITNARGTAYTFTDEQWTLLEEVVGLLNEGKVDQAKAKIPEAIGSDTTGVYDASEDHFNLNLDTNARQNLFKTVMAEFEDDLSTTNLPYSKERIAIMSLHYNIGAMPTTFGYIRNDNLVDQRVMVWNEIRYRSNAGRDSNLEDRRKIEADTFGLYSSTDGKTPVNDNEAKEVIRYLESKRTDIESYLSDVGGTIANLNTALQPAKTLLITNYAQDVTIDGDIIVGQGIGTIPEN
;
A
#
# COMPACT_ATOMS: atom_id res chain seq x y z
N MET A 1 -17.75 11.95 -0.08
CA MET A 1 -17.14 10.64 0.18
C MET A 1 -17.46 10.15 1.59
N THR A 2 -18.26 9.09 1.72
CA THR A 2 -18.41 8.39 3.01
C THR A 2 -17.37 7.27 3.05
N VAL A 3 -16.26 7.52 3.74
CA VAL A 3 -15.26 6.48 4.06
C VAL A 3 -15.77 5.60 5.18
N ARG A 4 -15.28 4.37 5.25
CA ARG A 4 -15.47 3.55 6.44
C ARG A 4 -14.55 4.09 7.53
N ASN A 5 -15.10 4.31 8.72
CA ASN A 5 -14.33 4.66 9.91
C ASN A 5 -13.36 5.85 9.68
N PRO A 6 -13.88 7.08 9.49
CA PRO A 6 -13.01 8.24 9.37
C PRO A 6 -12.11 8.39 10.61
N MET A 7 -10.87 8.78 10.36
CA MET A 7 -9.82 8.90 11.37
C MET A 7 -9.41 10.36 11.56
N THR A 8 -8.83 10.68 12.72
CA THR A 8 -8.00 11.88 12.81
C THR A 8 -6.70 11.69 12.02
N LYS A 9 -6.00 12.79 11.72
CA LYS A 9 -4.70 12.74 11.03
C LYS A 9 -3.69 11.87 11.80
N GLU A 10 -3.63 12.04 13.12
CA GLU A 10 -2.70 11.31 13.98
C GLU A 10 -2.99 9.82 14.01
N GLN A 11 -4.27 9.43 14.07
CA GLN A 11 -4.69 8.02 14.01
C GLN A 11 -4.31 7.41 12.66
N TYR A 12 -4.58 8.11 11.57
CA TYR A 12 -4.24 7.67 10.22
C TYR A 12 -2.73 7.50 10.02
N GLU A 13 -1.92 8.48 10.43
CA GLU A 13 -0.46 8.39 10.31
C GLU A 13 0.11 7.20 11.10
N ALA A 14 -0.42 6.95 12.31
CA ALA A 14 -0.01 5.82 13.13
C ALA A 14 -0.42 4.47 12.52
N GLU A 15 -1.64 4.37 12.00
CA GLU A 15 -2.14 3.15 11.36
C GLU A 15 -1.44 2.88 10.03
N LEU A 16 -1.20 3.90 9.22
CA LEU A 16 -0.43 3.82 7.98
C LEU A 16 1.01 3.34 8.26
N PHE A 17 1.68 3.90 9.28
CA PHE A 17 3.02 3.45 9.68
C PHE A 17 3.03 1.97 10.06
N ASN A 18 2.09 1.54 10.90
CA ASN A 18 2.00 0.13 11.31
C ASN A 18 1.70 -0.79 10.12
N PHE A 19 0.81 -0.35 9.22
CA PHE A 19 0.46 -1.07 8.01
C PHE A 19 1.70 -1.26 7.12
N MET A 20 2.43 -0.19 6.81
CA MET A 20 3.60 -0.24 5.93
C MET A 20 4.79 -0.96 6.55
N LYS A 21 5.07 -0.73 7.85
CA LYS A 21 6.18 -1.36 8.58
C LYS A 21 6.17 -2.89 8.48
N VAL A 22 5.00 -3.51 8.54
CA VAL A 22 4.86 -4.97 8.47
C VAL A 22 5.27 -5.52 7.10
N ARG A 23 5.12 -4.73 6.03
CA ARG A 23 5.35 -5.18 4.65
C ARG A 23 6.70 -4.77 4.09
N GLU A 24 7.13 -3.55 4.36
CA GLU A 24 8.39 -3.00 3.84
C GLU A 24 9.58 -3.27 4.79
N GLY A 25 9.28 -3.72 6.02
CA GLY A 25 10.23 -3.67 7.11
C GLY A 25 10.46 -2.23 7.61
N ALA A 26 11.12 -2.10 8.76
CA ALA A 26 11.59 -0.81 9.24
C ALA A 26 13.01 -0.99 9.77
N VAL A 27 14.00 -0.69 8.93
CA VAL A 27 15.41 -0.83 9.27
C VAL A 27 15.81 0.39 10.12
N ALA A 28 16.35 0.14 11.31
CA ALA A 28 16.75 1.19 12.27
C ALA A 28 18.15 1.80 11.97
N ARG A 29 18.72 1.48 10.81
CA ARG A 29 20.03 1.93 10.33
C ARG A 29 19.97 2.24 8.84
N ILE A 30 21.00 2.92 8.32
CA ILE A 30 21.15 3.08 6.87
C ILE A 30 21.55 1.71 6.29
N TYR A 31 20.92 1.34 5.18
CA TYR A 31 21.16 0.11 4.44
C TYR A 31 21.32 0.40 2.96
N SER A 32 21.98 -0.51 2.24
CA SER A 32 22.03 -0.47 0.78
C SER A 32 20.81 -1.18 0.20
N ASP A 33 20.09 -0.54 -0.71
CA ASP A 33 19.00 -1.15 -1.45
C ASP A 33 19.52 -2.05 -2.60
N PRO A 34 18.64 -2.76 -3.37
CA PRO A 34 19.07 -3.61 -4.47
C PRO A 34 19.91 -2.90 -5.55
N ASP A 35 19.79 -1.59 -5.70
CA ASP A 35 20.53 -0.77 -6.67
C ASP A 35 21.78 -0.11 -6.06
N GLY A 36 22.08 -0.37 -4.79
CA GLY A 36 23.23 0.18 -4.09
C GLY A 36 22.96 1.53 -3.40
N VAL A 37 21.73 2.05 -3.49
CA VAL A 37 21.37 3.37 -2.99
C VAL A 37 21.27 3.35 -1.46
N PRO A 38 21.91 4.30 -0.75
CA PRO A 38 21.77 4.43 0.69
C PRO A 38 20.33 4.76 1.07
N THR A 39 19.73 3.92 1.89
CA THR A 39 18.30 3.96 2.24
C THR A 39 18.10 3.82 3.75
N LEU A 40 17.06 4.44 4.31
CA LEU A 40 16.76 4.43 5.74
C LEU A 40 15.30 4.13 6.04
N GLY A 41 15.02 3.45 7.15
CA GLY A 41 13.65 3.24 7.64
C GLY A 41 12.81 2.40 6.67
N VAL A 42 11.69 2.98 6.23
CA VAL A 42 10.72 2.36 5.32
C VAL A 42 10.96 2.90 3.91
N GLY A 43 12.11 2.54 3.33
CA GLY A 43 12.50 2.89 1.96
C GLY A 43 12.78 4.37 1.70
N TYR A 44 13.25 5.14 2.70
CA TYR A 44 13.67 6.53 2.47
C TYR A 44 15.04 6.57 1.79
N ALA A 45 15.07 6.72 0.47
CA ALA A 45 16.31 6.87 -0.28
C ALA A 45 17.01 8.20 0.07
N LEU A 46 18.24 8.10 0.57
CA LEU A 46 19.07 9.24 0.95
C LEU A 46 19.71 9.92 -0.27
N ALA A 47 19.83 9.18 -1.37
CA ALA A 47 20.22 9.72 -2.67
C ALA A 47 19.09 9.55 -3.69
N THR A 48 18.92 10.54 -4.55
CA THR A 48 17.95 10.49 -5.66
C THR A 48 18.69 10.63 -6.98
N LYS A 49 18.11 10.06 -8.04
CA LYS A 49 18.68 10.08 -9.38
C LYS A 49 18.05 11.21 -10.20
N SER A 50 18.88 12.07 -10.78
CA SER A 50 18.48 13.07 -11.78
C SER A 50 19.21 12.78 -13.09
N GLY A 51 18.47 12.32 -14.09
CA GLY A 51 19.07 11.77 -15.31
C GLY A 51 19.90 10.52 -15.00
N ASN A 52 21.20 10.57 -15.28
CA ASN A 52 22.14 9.47 -15.01
C ASN A 52 22.98 9.68 -13.75
N THR A 53 22.74 10.74 -12.98
CA THR A 53 23.56 11.11 -11.84
C THR A 53 22.76 11.01 -10.55
N TYR A 54 23.31 10.32 -9.55
CA TYR A 54 22.85 10.32 -8.18
C TYR A 54 23.36 11.56 -7.44
N GLY A 55 22.47 12.18 -6.67
CA GLY A 55 22.81 13.23 -5.71
C GLY A 55 22.21 12.92 -4.35
N LEU A 56 22.96 13.16 -3.27
CA LEU A 56 22.40 13.09 -1.93
C LEU A 56 21.33 14.18 -1.75
N ARG A 57 20.24 13.83 -1.05
CA ARG A 57 19.35 14.84 -0.45
C ARG A 57 20.19 15.70 0.50
N SER A 58 19.81 16.96 0.70
CA SER A 58 20.61 17.85 1.56
C SER A 58 20.72 17.30 2.99
N ARG A 59 21.90 17.45 3.61
CA ARG A 59 22.17 16.99 4.98
C ARG A 59 21.10 17.46 5.96
N SER A 60 20.79 18.76 5.91
CA SER A 60 19.77 19.36 6.76
C SER A 60 18.37 18.78 6.55
N SER A 61 18.00 18.41 5.31
CA SER A 61 16.70 17.80 5.03
C SER A 61 16.62 16.38 5.61
N ILE A 62 17.68 15.59 5.50
CA ILE A 62 17.71 14.23 6.05
C ILE A 62 17.69 14.29 7.57
N GLU A 63 18.50 15.16 8.17
CA GLU A 63 18.55 15.37 9.63
C GLU A 63 17.19 15.77 10.21
N GLN A 64 16.48 16.68 9.54
CA GLN A 64 15.13 17.10 9.95
C GLN A 64 14.08 15.99 9.77
N ALA A 65 14.23 15.13 8.77
CA ALA A 65 13.34 13.98 8.61
C ALA A 65 13.50 12.98 9.78
N ILE A 66 14.67 12.94 10.41
CA ILE A 66 14.98 12.05 11.53
C ILE A 66 14.86 12.83 12.84
N THR A 67 13.64 13.13 13.27
CA THR A 67 13.39 13.91 14.49
C THR A 67 12.83 13.04 15.61
N ASN A 68 13.44 13.07 16.80
CA ASN A 68 12.96 12.29 17.95
C ASN A 68 11.68 12.86 18.59
N ALA A 69 11.18 12.20 19.63
CA ALA A 69 9.96 12.61 20.36
C ALA A 69 10.00 14.05 20.92
N ARG A 70 11.20 14.60 21.13
CA ARG A 70 11.42 15.94 21.69
C ARG A 70 11.60 17.02 20.62
N GLY A 71 11.45 16.67 19.35
CA GLY A 71 11.69 17.62 18.26
C GLY A 71 13.17 17.84 17.94
N THR A 72 14.07 17.00 18.47
CA THR A 72 15.51 17.10 18.18
C THR A 72 15.81 16.31 16.91
N ALA A 73 16.29 17.01 15.87
CA ALA A 73 16.79 16.41 14.64
C ALA A 73 18.05 15.57 14.93
N TYR A 74 18.23 14.50 14.17
CA TYR A 74 19.50 13.78 14.14
C TYR A 74 20.59 14.69 13.61
N THR A 75 21.84 14.46 14.01
CA THR A 75 22.99 15.17 13.46
C THR A 75 23.98 14.14 12.98
N PHE A 76 24.22 14.10 11.68
CA PHE A 76 25.27 13.25 11.14
C PHE A 76 26.62 13.74 11.65
N THR A 77 27.55 12.82 11.86
CA THR A 77 28.97 13.15 11.94
C THR A 77 29.52 13.43 10.55
N ASP A 78 30.63 14.15 10.45
CA ASP A 78 31.27 14.40 9.15
C ASP A 78 31.80 13.13 8.52
N GLU A 79 32.18 12.13 9.33
CA GLU A 79 32.60 10.81 8.86
C GLU A 79 31.44 10.06 8.21
N GLN A 80 30.27 10.02 8.85
CA GLN A 80 29.05 9.44 8.26
C GLN A 80 28.66 10.12 6.96
N TRP A 81 28.74 11.45 6.92
CA TRP A 81 28.39 12.22 5.73
C TRP A 81 29.37 11.98 4.58
N THR A 82 30.68 11.95 4.87
CA THR A 82 31.73 11.64 3.90
C THR A 82 31.54 10.24 3.30
N LEU A 83 31.16 9.26 4.12
CA LEU A 83 30.90 7.90 3.64
C LEU A 83 29.67 7.84 2.71
N LEU A 84 28.61 8.61 2.99
CA LEU A 84 27.47 8.75 2.07
C LEU A 84 27.87 9.40 0.74
N GLU A 85 28.73 10.42 0.78
CA GLU A 85 29.24 11.09 -0.42
C GLU A 85 30.10 10.14 -1.26
N GLU A 86 30.96 9.32 -0.62
CA GLU A 86 31.77 8.31 -1.29
C GLU A 86 30.88 7.26 -1.99
N VAL A 87 29.85 6.77 -1.30
CA VAL A 87 28.89 5.80 -1.85
C VAL A 87 28.20 6.37 -3.11
N VAL A 88 27.73 7.62 -3.06
CA VAL A 88 27.12 8.27 -4.22
C VAL A 88 28.13 8.50 -5.34
N GLY A 89 29.39 8.80 -5.03
CA GLY A 89 30.48 8.85 -6.00
C GLY A 89 30.66 7.52 -6.74
N LEU A 90 30.72 6.40 -6.01
CA LEU A 90 30.82 5.05 -6.58
C LEU A 90 29.62 4.71 -7.47
N LEU A 91 28.40 5.07 -7.06
CA LEU A 91 27.20 4.87 -7.88
C LEU A 91 27.28 5.64 -9.20
N ASN A 92 27.75 6.89 -9.17
CA ASN A 92 27.95 7.72 -10.36
C ASN A 92 29.04 7.20 -11.29
N GLU A 93 30.01 6.45 -10.78
CA GLU A 93 31.03 5.74 -11.55
C GLU A 93 30.55 4.38 -12.09
N GLY A 94 29.32 3.95 -11.77
CA GLY A 94 28.78 2.64 -12.14
C GLY A 94 29.34 1.48 -11.30
N LYS A 95 30.01 1.76 -10.18
CA LYS A 95 30.64 0.76 -9.29
C LYS A 95 29.67 0.30 -8.20
N VAL A 96 28.53 -0.26 -8.59
CA VAL A 96 27.43 -0.64 -7.67
C VAL A 96 27.89 -1.60 -6.58
N ASP A 97 28.67 -2.63 -6.92
CA ASP A 97 29.15 -3.60 -5.93
C ASP A 97 30.06 -2.98 -4.87
N GLN A 98 30.86 -1.96 -5.25
CA GLN A 98 31.71 -1.23 -4.31
C GLN A 98 30.88 -0.30 -3.42
N ALA A 99 29.83 0.31 -3.97
CA ALA A 99 28.88 1.10 -3.18
C ALA A 99 28.16 0.22 -2.14
N LYS A 100 27.68 -0.96 -2.54
CA LYS A 100 27.07 -1.94 -1.63
C LYS A 100 28.03 -2.43 -0.55
N ALA A 101 29.30 -2.63 -0.87
CA ALA A 101 30.29 -3.07 0.12
C ALA A 101 30.55 -2.03 1.24
N LYS A 102 30.21 -0.76 1.01
CA LYS A 102 30.39 0.35 1.96
C LYS A 102 29.24 0.50 2.96
N ILE A 103 28.06 -0.03 2.64
CA ILE A 103 26.87 0.05 3.50
C ILE A 103 26.27 -1.35 3.61
N PRO A 104 26.17 -1.95 4.80
CA PRO A 104 25.63 -3.28 4.92
C PRO A 104 24.20 -3.36 4.34
N GLU A 105 23.90 -4.40 3.56
CA GLU A 105 22.57 -4.65 2.99
C GLU A 105 21.49 -4.71 4.08
N ALA A 106 20.22 -4.54 3.72
CA ALA A 106 19.13 -4.69 4.67
C ALA A 106 19.18 -6.09 5.30
N ILE A 107 19.59 -6.15 6.57
CA ILE A 107 19.49 -7.37 7.34
C ILE A 107 17.99 -7.56 7.61
N GLY A 108 17.40 -8.59 6.99
CA GLY A 108 16.02 -8.99 7.28
C GLY A 108 15.81 -9.10 8.79
N SER A 109 14.60 -8.81 9.26
CA SER A 109 14.27 -8.64 10.68
C SER A 109 14.53 -9.85 11.61
N ASP A 110 15.23 -10.89 11.15
CA ASP A 110 15.41 -12.16 11.86
C ASP A 110 16.71 -12.94 11.57
N THR A 111 17.83 -12.30 11.19
CA THR A 111 19.11 -13.04 11.17
C THR A 111 19.82 -12.96 12.52
N THR A 112 19.90 -14.13 13.17
CA THR A 112 20.74 -14.47 14.33
C THR A 112 22.26 -14.41 14.08
N GLY A 113 22.69 -13.71 13.03
CA GLY A 113 24.10 -13.36 12.86
C GLY A 113 24.46 -12.28 13.87
N VAL A 114 25.44 -12.54 14.72
CA VAL A 114 25.98 -11.57 15.68
C VAL A 114 26.45 -10.34 14.90
N TYR A 115 25.63 -9.31 14.88
CA TYR A 115 25.94 -8.01 14.32
C TYR A 115 26.82 -7.25 15.30
N ASP A 116 28.07 -6.97 14.93
CA ASP A 116 28.95 -6.13 15.73
C ASP A 116 28.60 -4.65 15.49
N ALA A 117 27.75 -4.10 16.35
CA ALA A 117 27.31 -2.70 16.29
C ALA A 117 28.43 -1.68 16.57
N SER A 118 29.64 -2.11 16.92
CA SER A 118 30.75 -1.21 17.28
C SER A 118 31.50 -0.63 16.09
N GLU A 119 31.37 -1.22 14.89
CA GLU A 119 31.95 -0.72 13.63
C GLU A 119 30.91 -0.15 12.65
N ASP A 120 29.61 -0.20 13.00
CA ASP A 120 28.56 0.31 12.13
C ASP A 120 28.37 1.82 12.28
N HIS A 121 29.13 2.58 11.49
CA HIS A 121 28.95 4.03 11.34
C HIS A 121 27.51 4.42 10.96
N PHE A 122 26.68 3.49 10.49
CA PHE A 122 25.31 3.73 10.07
C PHE A 122 24.22 3.27 11.05
N ASN A 123 24.59 2.75 12.23
CA ASN A 123 23.62 2.46 13.28
C ASN A 123 23.21 3.76 13.99
N LEU A 124 22.10 4.36 13.52
CA LEU A 124 21.63 5.64 14.05
C LEU A 124 20.88 5.50 15.39
N ASN A 125 20.62 4.28 15.88
CA ASN A 125 19.84 3.99 17.10
C ASN A 125 18.51 4.76 17.17
N LEU A 126 17.77 4.79 16.05
CA LEU A 126 16.54 5.58 15.96
C LEU A 126 15.44 5.03 16.87
N ASP A 127 14.90 5.90 17.72
CA ASP A 127 13.71 5.58 18.50
C ASP A 127 12.47 5.42 17.59
N THR A 128 11.36 4.92 18.15
CA THR A 128 10.12 4.73 17.39
C THR A 128 9.55 6.03 16.82
N ASN A 129 9.73 7.16 17.50
CA ASN A 129 9.23 8.45 17.03
C ASN A 129 10.07 8.98 15.86
N ALA A 130 11.39 8.85 15.91
CA ALA A 130 12.29 9.18 14.81
C ALA A 130 11.96 8.36 13.57
N ARG A 131 11.68 7.06 13.72
CA ARG A 131 11.24 6.20 12.60
C ARG A 131 9.87 6.60 12.05
N GLN A 132 8.93 6.97 12.92
CA GLN A 132 7.62 7.46 12.48
C GLN A 132 7.70 8.81 11.78
N ASN A 133 8.51 9.75 12.29
CA ASN A 133 8.68 11.07 11.68
C ASN A 133 9.37 10.95 10.32
N LEU A 134 10.40 10.11 10.20
CA LEU A 134 11.02 9.80 8.92
C LEU A 134 10.00 9.23 7.93
N PHE A 135 9.19 8.27 8.38
CA PHE A 135 8.13 7.69 7.56
C PHE A 135 7.10 8.73 7.11
N LYS A 136 6.70 9.67 7.99
CA LYS A 136 5.80 10.77 7.61
C LYS A 136 6.41 11.65 6.52
N THR A 137 7.71 11.93 6.57
CA THR A 137 8.41 12.66 5.51
C THR A 137 8.36 11.91 4.19
N VAL A 138 8.57 10.59 4.19
CA VAL A 138 8.45 9.77 2.96
C VAL A 138 7.03 9.82 2.42
N MET A 139 6.04 9.57 3.28
CA MET A 139 4.64 9.51 2.85
C MET A 139 4.12 10.87 2.39
N ALA A 140 4.66 11.99 2.88
CA ALA A 140 4.24 13.32 2.46
C ALA A 140 4.40 13.53 0.94
N GLU A 141 5.43 12.93 0.32
CA GLU A 141 5.63 12.98 -1.14
C GLU A 141 4.46 12.27 -1.86
N PHE A 142 4.04 11.09 -1.37
CA PHE A 142 2.92 10.33 -1.95
C PHE A 142 1.54 10.90 -1.59
N GLU A 143 1.41 11.58 -0.45
CA GLU A 143 0.17 12.24 -0.03
C GLU A 143 -0.18 13.42 -0.93
N ASP A 144 0.82 14.09 -1.52
CA ASP A 144 0.60 15.20 -2.45
C ASP A 144 -0.11 14.71 -3.72
N ASP A 145 0.24 13.53 -4.23
CA ASP A 145 -0.45 12.91 -5.36
C ASP A 145 -1.91 12.54 -5.03
N LEU A 146 -2.20 12.25 -3.76
CA LEU A 146 -3.57 12.01 -3.28
C LEU A 146 -4.38 13.28 -3.04
N SER A 147 -3.76 14.46 -3.01
CA SER A 147 -4.44 15.73 -2.69
C SER A 147 -5.62 16.02 -3.63
N THR A 148 -5.56 15.53 -4.87
CA THR A 148 -6.60 15.70 -5.89
C THR A 148 -7.87 14.86 -5.66
N THR A 149 -7.81 13.84 -4.80
CA THR A 149 -8.90 12.86 -4.59
C THR A 149 -9.92 13.28 -3.53
N ASN A 150 -9.60 14.26 -2.67
CA ASN A 150 -10.40 14.63 -1.48
C ASN A 150 -10.73 13.44 -0.54
N LEU A 151 -9.98 12.33 -0.62
CA LEU A 151 -10.23 11.12 0.18
C LEU A 151 -9.96 11.37 1.67
N PRO A 152 -10.96 11.29 2.57
CA PRO A 152 -10.72 11.47 4.00
C PRO A 152 -9.72 10.46 4.58
N TYR A 153 -9.07 10.83 5.68
CA TYR A 153 -8.23 9.91 6.47
C TYR A 153 -9.06 8.68 6.90
N SER A 154 -8.64 7.50 6.45
CA SER A 154 -9.42 6.26 6.53
C SER A 154 -8.58 5.04 6.14
N LYS A 155 -9.11 3.84 6.37
CA LYS A 155 -8.50 2.59 5.89
C LYS A 155 -8.44 2.53 4.35
N GLU A 156 -9.41 3.12 3.67
CA GLU A 156 -9.39 3.27 2.22
C GLU A 156 -8.16 4.05 1.75
N ARG A 157 -7.85 5.18 2.39
CA ARG A 157 -6.65 5.97 2.09
C ARG A 157 -5.38 5.19 2.37
N ILE A 158 -5.33 4.42 3.45
CA ILE A 158 -4.19 3.55 3.79
C ILE A 158 -3.93 2.50 2.70
N ALA A 159 -4.99 1.83 2.22
CA ALA A 159 -4.85 0.83 1.15
C ALA A 159 -4.34 1.45 -0.15
N ILE A 160 -4.90 2.59 -0.55
CA ILE A 160 -4.46 3.31 -1.76
C ILE A 160 -3.03 3.80 -1.61
N MET A 161 -2.64 4.31 -0.44
CA MET A 161 -1.28 4.76 -0.15
C MET A 161 -0.27 3.61 -0.23
N SER A 162 -0.59 2.45 0.35
CA SER A 162 0.27 1.25 0.26
C SER A 162 0.45 0.75 -1.16
N LEU A 163 -0.62 0.78 -1.96
CA LEU A 163 -0.57 0.40 -3.36
C LEU A 163 0.30 1.39 -4.14
N HIS A 164 0.06 2.69 -3.99
CA HIS A 164 0.84 3.74 -4.66
C HIS A 164 2.33 3.64 -4.33
N TYR A 165 2.65 3.52 -3.05
CA TYR A 165 4.03 3.32 -2.61
C TYR A 165 4.69 2.12 -3.30
N ASN A 166 3.96 1.00 -3.41
CA ASN A 166 4.51 -0.22 -4.00
C ASN A 166 4.76 -0.13 -5.51
N ILE A 167 3.87 0.52 -6.26
CA ILE A 167 3.96 0.55 -7.73
C ILE A 167 4.61 1.83 -8.26
N GLY A 168 4.88 2.81 -7.39
CA GLY A 168 5.55 4.08 -7.73
C GLY A 168 4.72 5.04 -8.57
N ALA A 169 3.44 4.75 -8.82
CA ALA A 169 2.52 5.61 -9.54
C ALA A 169 1.08 5.38 -9.07
N MET A 170 0.22 6.40 -9.17
CA MET A 170 -1.21 6.22 -8.94
C MET A 170 -1.88 5.57 -10.16
N PRO A 171 -2.58 4.44 -10.01
CA PRO A 171 -3.42 3.89 -11.06
C PRO A 171 -4.41 4.93 -11.57
N THR A 172 -4.56 5.02 -12.90
CA THR A 172 -5.50 5.95 -13.53
C THR A 172 -6.94 5.74 -13.06
N THR A 173 -7.29 4.51 -12.66
CA THR A 173 -8.58 4.16 -12.04
C THR A 173 -8.89 5.03 -10.80
N PHE A 174 -7.87 5.52 -10.08
CA PHE A 174 -8.06 6.41 -8.93
C PHE A 174 -8.27 7.87 -9.30
N GLY A 175 -7.84 8.30 -10.50
CA GLY A 175 -8.19 9.62 -11.05
C GLY A 175 -9.68 9.76 -11.39
N TYR A 176 -10.42 8.66 -11.42
CA TYR A 176 -11.88 8.63 -11.59
C TYR A 176 -12.65 8.59 -10.27
N ILE A 177 -11.98 8.58 -9.12
CA ILE A 177 -12.60 8.80 -7.80
C ILE A 177 -13.06 10.26 -7.76
N ARG A 178 -14.19 10.53 -8.43
CA ARG A 178 -14.88 11.81 -8.41
C ARG A 178 -15.96 11.72 -7.34
N ASN A 179 -16.05 12.79 -6.54
CA ASN A 179 -16.82 12.86 -5.29
C ASN A 179 -18.33 12.55 -5.42
N ASP A 180 -18.87 12.42 -6.62
CA ASP A 180 -20.29 12.36 -6.94
C ASP A 180 -20.89 10.95 -7.06
N ASN A 181 -20.10 9.86 -7.12
CA ASN A 181 -20.67 8.51 -7.19
C ASN A 181 -19.83 7.35 -6.61
N LEU A 182 -19.57 7.38 -5.31
CA LEU A 182 -18.59 6.48 -4.66
C LEU A 182 -19.11 5.10 -4.24
N VAL A 183 -20.43 4.90 -4.15
CA VAL A 183 -20.99 3.55 -3.96
C VAL A 183 -20.65 2.72 -5.21
N ASP A 184 -20.88 3.31 -6.40
CA ASP A 184 -20.64 2.65 -7.68
C ASP A 184 -19.16 2.40 -8.00
N GLN A 185 -18.26 3.21 -7.43
CA GLN A 185 -16.82 3.11 -7.70
C GLN A 185 -16.08 2.22 -6.69
N ARG A 186 -16.68 1.88 -5.54
CA ARG A 186 -16.00 1.07 -4.51
C ARG A 186 -15.60 -0.29 -5.06
N VAL A 187 -16.52 -0.99 -5.72
CA VAL A 187 -16.23 -2.29 -6.33
C VAL A 187 -15.15 -2.19 -7.42
N MET A 188 -15.15 -1.08 -8.17
CA MET A 188 -14.14 -0.83 -9.20
C MET A 188 -12.74 -0.68 -8.60
N VAL A 189 -12.61 0.15 -7.56
CA VAL A 189 -11.35 0.40 -6.85
C VAL A 189 -10.88 -0.87 -6.14
N TRP A 190 -11.78 -1.59 -5.49
CA TRP A 190 -11.45 -2.86 -4.84
C TRP A 190 -10.93 -3.88 -5.86
N ASN A 191 -11.59 -4.00 -7.02
CA ASN A 191 -11.14 -4.87 -8.12
C ASN A 191 -9.79 -4.43 -8.70
N GLU A 192 -9.57 -3.12 -8.84
CA GLU A 192 -8.27 -2.57 -9.27
C GLU A 192 -7.15 -3.01 -8.33
N ILE A 193 -7.31 -2.74 -7.03
CA ILE A 193 -6.35 -3.13 -5.99
C ILE A 193 -6.15 -4.65 -6.01
N ARG A 194 -7.23 -5.41 -6.04
CA ARG A 194 -7.19 -6.86 -5.82
C ARG A 194 -6.59 -7.63 -7.00
N TYR A 195 -6.86 -7.20 -8.23
CA TYR A 195 -6.62 -8.03 -9.42
C TYR A 195 -5.93 -7.31 -10.59
N ARG A 196 -5.88 -5.96 -10.63
CA ARG A 196 -5.36 -5.24 -11.81
C ARG A 196 -4.02 -4.55 -11.57
N SER A 197 -3.77 -4.09 -10.34
CA SER A 197 -2.54 -3.35 -10.00
C SER A 197 -1.29 -4.23 -9.83
N ASN A 198 -1.40 -5.54 -10.01
CA ASN A 198 -0.25 -6.45 -10.07
C ASN A 198 0.12 -6.72 -11.54
N ALA A 199 0.63 -5.69 -12.23
CA ALA A 199 0.90 -5.72 -13.66
C ALA A 199 1.90 -6.82 -14.09
N GLY A 200 2.84 -7.16 -13.19
CA GLY A 200 3.81 -8.25 -13.40
C GLY A 200 3.27 -9.65 -13.10
N ARG A 201 2.04 -9.75 -12.58
CA ARG A 201 1.42 -11.02 -12.15
C ARG A 201 2.36 -11.82 -11.23
N ASP A 202 3.01 -11.10 -10.31
CA ASP A 202 3.92 -11.71 -9.34
C ASP A 202 3.11 -12.38 -8.23
N SER A 203 3.29 -13.70 -8.05
CA SER A 203 2.66 -14.47 -6.98
C SER A 203 3.06 -13.98 -5.59
N ASN A 204 4.25 -13.40 -5.43
CA ASN A 204 4.71 -12.86 -4.15
C ASN A 204 3.97 -11.56 -3.75
N LEU A 205 3.35 -10.87 -4.71
CA LEU A 205 2.55 -9.67 -4.44
C LEU A 205 1.08 -9.96 -4.17
N GLU A 206 0.61 -11.18 -4.40
CA GLU A 206 -0.80 -11.52 -4.28
C GLU A 206 -1.33 -11.36 -2.84
N ASP A 207 -0.57 -11.83 -1.84
CA ASP A 207 -0.93 -11.65 -0.43
C ASP A 207 -1.00 -10.16 -0.05
N ARG A 208 -0.11 -9.34 -0.61
CA ARG A 208 -0.15 -7.89 -0.42
C ARG A 208 -1.42 -7.28 -1.02
N ARG A 209 -1.77 -7.63 -2.26
CA ARG A 209 -2.99 -7.13 -2.92
C ARG A 209 -4.26 -7.57 -2.20
N LYS A 210 -4.28 -8.79 -1.66
CA LYS A 210 -5.37 -9.26 -0.80
C LYS A 210 -5.51 -8.41 0.46
N ILE A 211 -4.41 -8.17 1.18
CA ILE A 211 -4.44 -7.37 2.41
C ILE A 211 -4.85 -5.92 2.12
N GLU A 212 -4.34 -5.32 1.05
CA GLU A 212 -4.73 -3.96 0.64
C GLU A 212 -6.21 -3.90 0.26
N ALA A 213 -6.72 -4.87 -0.49
CA ALA A 213 -8.13 -4.94 -0.88
C ALA A 213 -9.05 -5.17 0.34
N ASP A 214 -8.67 -6.05 1.27
CA ASP A 214 -9.38 -6.27 2.54
C ASP A 214 -9.37 -5.00 3.41
N THR A 215 -8.24 -4.26 3.39
CA THR A 215 -8.10 -2.98 4.10
C THR A 215 -8.96 -1.89 3.47
N PHE A 216 -9.05 -1.85 2.14
CA PHE A 216 -9.93 -0.94 1.40
C PHE A 216 -11.42 -1.26 1.60
N GLY A 217 -11.78 -2.55 1.67
CA GLY A 217 -13.13 -3.04 1.88
C GLY A 217 -13.98 -3.03 0.60
N LEU A 218 -14.54 -4.19 0.27
CA LEU A 218 -15.40 -4.37 -0.91
C LEU A 218 -16.74 -3.65 -0.75
N TYR A 219 -17.28 -3.64 0.46
CA TYR A 219 -18.57 -3.03 0.80
C TYR A 219 -18.41 -1.77 1.65
N SER A 220 -19.44 -0.94 1.74
CA SER A 220 -19.47 0.33 2.47
C SER A 220 -19.78 0.19 3.97
N SER A 221 -20.14 -1.01 4.42
CA SER A 221 -20.32 -1.31 5.85
C SER A 221 -19.06 -1.02 6.66
N THR A 222 -19.20 -0.82 7.96
CA THR A 222 -18.07 -0.59 8.87
C THR A 222 -16.99 -1.68 8.80
N ASP A 223 -17.36 -2.94 8.56
CA ASP A 223 -16.43 -4.06 8.43
C ASP A 223 -15.81 -4.20 7.02
N GLY A 224 -16.39 -3.55 6.01
CA GLY A 224 -16.00 -3.64 4.60
C GLY A 224 -16.27 -4.98 3.92
N LYS A 225 -16.96 -5.90 4.61
CA LYS A 225 -17.17 -7.30 4.21
C LYS A 225 -18.64 -7.64 3.99
N THR A 226 -19.56 -6.82 4.49
CA THR A 226 -21.00 -7.05 4.38
C THR A 226 -21.66 -5.93 3.57
N PRO A 227 -22.53 -6.25 2.59
CA PRO A 227 -23.31 -5.21 1.93
C PRO A 227 -24.27 -4.53 2.92
N VAL A 228 -24.45 -3.22 2.79
CA VAL A 228 -25.39 -2.47 3.66
C VAL A 228 -26.83 -2.50 3.15
N ASN A 229 -27.04 -2.83 1.87
CA ASN A 229 -28.36 -2.96 1.25
C ASN A 229 -28.30 -3.79 -0.05
N ASP A 230 -29.49 -4.08 -0.60
CA ASP A 230 -29.64 -4.84 -1.85
C ASP A 230 -28.95 -4.18 -3.04
N ASN A 231 -28.97 -2.85 -3.13
CA ASN A 231 -28.41 -2.16 -4.30
C ASN A 231 -26.90 -2.35 -4.37
N GLU A 232 -26.21 -2.17 -3.25
CA GLU A 232 -24.77 -2.43 -3.15
C GLU A 232 -24.44 -3.91 -3.41
N ALA A 233 -25.22 -4.84 -2.85
CA ALA A 233 -25.04 -6.27 -3.12
C ALA A 233 -25.19 -6.60 -4.61
N LYS A 234 -26.23 -6.08 -5.26
CA LYS A 234 -26.50 -6.29 -6.68
C LYS A 234 -25.40 -5.71 -7.55
N GLU A 235 -24.94 -4.51 -7.25
CA GLU A 235 -23.87 -3.84 -7.96
C GLU A 235 -22.55 -4.59 -7.86
N VAL A 236 -22.14 -4.97 -6.65
CA VAL A 236 -20.90 -5.71 -6.42
C VAL A 236 -20.89 -7.03 -7.20
N ILE A 237 -21.99 -7.78 -7.14
CA ILE A 237 -22.13 -9.03 -7.91
C ILE A 237 -22.03 -8.73 -9.40
N ARG A 238 -22.85 -7.83 -9.96
CA ARG A 238 -22.85 -7.55 -11.40
C ARG A 238 -21.47 -7.12 -11.90
N TYR A 239 -20.80 -6.22 -11.19
CA TYR A 239 -19.49 -5.73 -11.60
C TYR A 239 -18.46 -6.86 -11.59
N LEU A 240 -18.31 -7.58 -10.49
CA LEU A 240 -17.27 -8.60 -10.37
C LEU A 240 -17.55 -9.83 -11.23
N GLU A 241 -18.81 -10.21 -11.42
CA GLU A 241 -19.20 -11.26 -12.36
C GLU A 241 -18.89 -10.85 -13.81
N SER A 242 -19.09 -9.58 -14.19
CA SER A 242 -18.67 -9.07 -15.50
C SER A 242 -17.15 -9.10 -15.73
N LYS A 243 -16.38 -9.20 -14.65
CA LYS A 243 -14.91 -9.30 -14.64
C LYS A 243 -14.41 -10.72 -14.37
N ARG A 244 -15.30 -11.71 -14.21
CA ARG A 244 -14.93 -13.07 -13.79
C ARG A 244 -13.83 -13.67 -14.65
N THR A 245 -13.96 -13.61 -15.97
CA THR A 245 -12.96 -14.15 -16.90
C THR A 245 -11.60 -13.47 -16.74
N ASP A 246 -11.57 -12.14 -16.59
CA ASP A 246 -10.33 -11.38 -16.37
C ASP A 246 -9.68 -11.76 -15.03
N ILE A 247 -10.51 -11.91 -13.99
CA ILE A 247 -10.08 -12.31 -12.64
C ILE A 247 -9.56 -13.75 -12.65
N GLU A 248 -10.21 -14.67 -13.35
CA GLU A 248 -9.76 -16.06 -13.51
C GLU A 248 -8.42 -16.15 -14.22
N SER A 249 -8.24 -15.38 -15.29
CA SER A 249 -6.95 -15.25 -15.98
C SER A 249 -5.88 -14.71 -15.02
N TYR A 250 -6.17 -13.64 -14.28
CA TYR A 250 -5.26 -13.12 -13.25
C TYR A 250 -4.87 -14.18 -12.23
N LEU A 251 -5.84 -14.84 -11.62
CA LEU A 251 -5.62 -15.84 -10.58
C LEU A 251 -4.81 -17.03 -11.11
N SER A 252 -5.05 -17.46 -12.35
CA SER A 252 -4.27 -18.54 -12.97
C SER A 252 -2.79 -18.21 -13.10
N ASP A 253 -2.45 -16.94 -13.35
CA ASP A 253 -1.07 -16.49 -13.52
C ASP A 253 -0.33 -16.33 -12.18
N VAL A 254 -1.05 -15.99 -11.10
CA VAL A 254 -0.47 -15.81 -9.75
C VAL A 254 -0.62 -17.02 -8.83
N GLY A 255 -1.14 -18.15 -9.33
CA GLY A 255 -1.37 -19.37 -8.54
C GLY A 255 -2.56 -19.28 -7.56
N GLY A 256 -3.47 -18.33 -7.78
CA GLY A 256 -4.70 -18.16 -7.02
C GLY A 256 -5.86 -19.03 -7.55
N THR A 257 -7.00 -18.96 -6.88
CA THR A 257 -8.23 -19.68 -7.31
C THR A 257 -9.45 -18.79 -7.23
N ILE A 258 -10.43 -19.03 -8.11
CA ILE A 258 -11.68 -18.26 -8.16
C ILE A 258 -12.53 -18.41 -6.89
N ALA A 259 -12.22 -19.40 -6.04
CA ALA A 259 -12.86 -19.57 -4.74
C ALA A 259 -12.76 -18.31 -3.88
N ASN A 260 -11.66 -17.57 -3.95
CA ASN A 260 -11.48 -16.31 -3.22
C ASN A 260 -12.51 -15.24 -3.63
N LEU A 261 -12.79 -15.12 -4.95
CA LEU A 261 -13.83 -14.23 -5.43
C LEU A 261 -15.21 -14.68 -4.94
N ASN A 262 -15.49 -15.98 -5.01
CA ASN A 262 -16.76 -16.53 -4.56
C ASN A 262 -16.98 -16.29 -3.05
N THR A 263 -15.93 -16.41 -2.22
CA THR A 263 -15.98 -16.06 -0.79
C THR A 263 -16.29 -14.57 -0.59
N ALA A 264 -15.68 -13.67 -1.37
CA ALA A 264 -15.95 -12.23 -1.27
C ALA A 264 -17.38 -11.85 -1.69
N LEU A 265 -17.97 -12.57 -2.65
CA LEU A 265 -19.35 -12.38 -3.12
C LEU A 265 -20.40 -13.02 -2.20
N GLN A 266 -20.01 -13.96 -1.33
CA GLN A 266 -20.96 -14.72 -0.50
C GLN A 266 -21.86 -13.83 0.38
N PRO A 267 -21.38 -12.77 1.05
CA PRO A 267 -22.23 -11.89 1.84
C PRO A 267 -23.33 -11.21 1.01
N ALA A 268 -23.01 -10.75 -0.21
CA ALA A 268 -23.98 -10.21 -1.16
C ALA A 268 -25.01 -11.25 -1.62
N LYS A 269 -24.54 -12.46 -1.96
CA LYS A 269 -25.42 -13.57 -2.33
C LYS A 269 -26.38 -13.92 -1.19
N THR A 270 -25.86 -14.09 0.03
CA THR A 270 -26.68 -14.41 1.21
C THR A 270 -27.75 -13.35 1.49
N LEU A 271 -27.42 -12.06 1.38
CA LEU A 271 -28.41 -10.97 1.56
C LEU A 271 -29.56 -11.09 0.54
N LEU A 272 -29.24 -11.26 -0.74
CA LEU A 272 -30.26 -11.35 -1.79
C LEU A 272 -31.09 -12.64 -1.69
N ILE A 273 -30.48 -13.78 -1.37
CA ILE A 273 -31.21 -15.03 -1.13
C ILE A 273 -32.21 -14.83 0.02
N THR A 274 -31.76 -14.25 1.13
CA THR A 274 -32.60 -14.00 2.31
C THR A 274 -33.79 -13.11 1.96
N ASN A 275 -33.62 -12.13 1.09
CA ASN A 275 -34.66 -11.16 0.75
C ASN A 275 -35.63 -11.65 -0.35
N TYR A 276 -35.18 -12.49 -1.28
CA TYR A 276 -35.92 -12.79 -2.51
C TYR A 276 -36.18 -14.28 -2.80
N ALA A 277 -35.48 -15.20 -2.12
CA ALA A 277 -35.57 -16.63 -2.38
C ALA A 277 -35.94 -17.42 -1.12
N GLN A 278 -36.73 -16.81 -0.24
CA GLN A 278 -37.31 -17.52 0.91
C GLN A 278 -38.10 -18.72 0.39
N ASP A 279 -37.89 -19.88 1.02
CA ASP A 279 -38.54 -21.16 0.70
C ASP A 279 -38.18 -21.78 -0.66
N VAL A 280 -37.12 -21.31 -1.33
CA VAL A 280 -36.62 -21.89 -2.58
C VAL A 280 -35.22 -22.49 -2.37
N THR A 281 -35.03 -23.76 -2.73
CA THR A 281 -33.68 -24.34 -2.83
C THR A 281 -33.01 -23.83 -4.10
N ILE A 282 -31.92 -23.08 -3.94
CA ILE A 282 -31.09 -22.64 -5.06
C ILE A 282 -29.98 -23.67 -5.27
N ASP A 283 -30.01 -24.37 -6.41
CA ASP A 283 -28.98 -25.30 -6.87
C ASP A 283 -28.39 -24.78 -8.20
N GLY A 284 -27.81 -23.58 -8.16
CA GLY A 284 -27.30 -22.88 -9.34
C GLY A 284 -26.80 -21.46 -9.05
N ASP A 285 -26.31 -20.79 -10.09
CA ASP A 285 -25.81 -19.41 -9.99
C ASP A 285 -26.93 -18.38 -9.86
N ILE A 286 -26.65 -17.32 -9.10
CA ILE A 286 -27.58 -16.18 -8.94
C ILE A 286 -27.30 -15.18 -10.05
N ILE A 287 -28.26 -15.01 -10.95
CA ILE A 287 -28.25 -13.95 -11.97
C ILE A 287 -28.96 -12.72 -11.39
N VAL A 288 -28.26 -11.60 -11.33
CA VAL A 288 -28.80 -10.35 -10.78
C VAL A 288 -29.25 -9.43 -11.92
N GLY A 289 -30.55 -9.45 -12.26
CA GLY A 289 -31.19 -8.55 -13.23
C GLY A 289 -31.15 -7.09 -12.78
N GLN A 290 -31.39 -6.11 -13.69
CA GLN A 290 -31.17 -4.67 -13.42
C GLN A 290 -32.12 -4.05 -12.38
N GLY A 291 -33.29 -4.67 -12.14
CA GLY A 291 -34.30 -4.19 -11.19
C GLY A 291 -33.78 -3.82 -9.80
N ILE A 292 -33.89 -2.54 -9.47
CA ILE A 292 -33.88 -1.97 -8.12
C ILE A 292 -35.31 -2.18 -7.57
N GLY A 293 -35.49 -2.50 -6.29
CA GLY A 293 -36.79 -2.94 -5.73
C GLY A 293 -38.05 -2.17 -6.18
N THR A 294 -39.17 -2.89 -6.25
CA THR A 294 -40.56 -2.47 -6.59
C THR A 294 -40.85 -1.85 -7.97
N ILE A 295 -39.86 -1.64 -8.85
CA ILE A 295 -40.15 -1.20 -10.22
C ILE A 295 -40.22 -2.43 -11.13
N PRO A 296 -41.38 -2.76 -11.73
CA PRO A 296 -41.48 -3.86 -12.70
C PRO A 296 -40.63 -3.56 -13.93
N GLU A 297 -39.96 -4.58 -14.44
CA GLU A 297 -39.28 -4.54 -15.73
C GLU A 297 -40.34 -4.62 -16.85
N ASN A 298 -40.39 -3.60 -17.71
CA ASN A 298 -41.09 -3.63 -19.01
C ASN A 298 -40.07 -3.81 -20.12
#